data_AF-A0A953X898-F1
#
_entry.id   AF-A0A953X898-F1
#
_cell.length_a   1.000
_cell.length_b   1.000
_cell.length_c   1.000
_cell.angle_alpha   90.00
_cell.angle_beta   90.00
_cell.angle_gamma   90.00
#
_symmetry.space_group_name_H-M   'P 1'
#
loop_
_entity.id
_entity.type
_entity.pdbx_description
1 polymer ?
#
loop_
_entity_poly.entity_id
_entity_poly.type
_entity_poly.pdbx_seq_one_letter_code
_entity_poly.pdbx_strand_id
1 'polypeptide(L)'
;MTGKVLKRGKGRPAADGDLAVDEQLCMEVSLDTFAEFGFEGTSVREISRRLGISHSLLNAKYGSKQALWALAFDFGMERLHARMAAFDTVGEAGHDLPGQLRQVSLNFLLGLVDSPAIF
;
A
#
# COMPACT_ATOMS: atom_id res chain seq x y z
N MET A 1 50.73 -17.86 -34.35
CA MET A 1 50.74 -18.26 -32.92
C MET A 1 50.81 -16.99 -32.09
N THR A 2 49.81 -16.10 -32.06
CA THR A 2 48.48 -16.14 -31.41
C THR A 2 48.55 -16.38 -29.90
N GLY A 3 48.31 -15.32 -29.11
CA GLY A 3 48.14 -15.39 -27.65
C GLY A 3 47.33 -14.19 -27.16
N LYS A 4 46.01 -14.30 -27.27
CA LYS A 4 45.00 -13.29 -26.90
C LYS A 4 44.88 -13.24 -25.37
N VAL A 5 45.15 -12.10 -24.75
CA VAL A 5 44.96 -11.91 -23.29
C VAL A 5 43.46 -11.78 -23.00
N LEU A 6 42.90 -12.79 -22.32
CA LEU A 6 41.51 -12.80 -21.87
C LEU A 6 41.36 -11.93 -20.60
N LYS A 7 40.53 -10.88 -20.68
CA LYS A 7 40.08 -10.09 -19.52
C LYS A 7 39.30 -11.00 -18.56
N ARG A 8 39.72 -11.06 -17.29
CA ARG A 8 39.01 -11.76 -16.22
C ARG A 8 37.81 -10.91 -15.79
N GLY A 9 36.61 -11.29 -16.22
CA GLY A 9 35.37 -10.92 -15.55
C GLY A 9 35.03 -11.96 -14.48
N LYS A 10 34.80 -11.53 -13.23
CA LYS A 10 34.20 -12.35 -12.16
C LYS A 10 33.82 -11.42 -11.00
N GLY A 11 32.60 -11.35 -10.51
CA GLY A 11 31.34 -11.96 -10.90
C GLY A 11 30.21 -11.23 -10.17
N ARG A 12 29.04 -11.09 -10.79
CA ARG A 12 27.82 -10.77 -10.06
C ARG A 12 27.04 -12.09 -9.96
N PRO A 13 26.90 -12.69 -8.76
CA PRO A 13 26.07 -13.87 -8.59
C PRO A 13 24.62 -13.58 -8.95
N ALA A 14 23.94 -14.67 -9.28
CA ALA A 14 22.64 -14.79 -9.92
C ALA A 14 21.47 -14.09 -9.21
N ALA A 15 20.41 -13.91 -10.01
CA ALA A 15 19.02 -13.72 -9.62
C ALA A 15 18.64 -12.33 -9.09
N ASP A 16 18.39 -11.43 -10.05
CA ASP A 16 17.30 -10.46 -9.99
C ASP A 16 15.94 -11.20 -10.07
N GLY A 17 15.77 -12.19 -9.20
CA GLY A 17 14.63 -13.08 -9.15
C GLY A 17 14.37 -13.38 -7.68
N ASP A 18 13.14 -13.13 -7.25
CA ASP A 18 12.54 -13.57 -5.99
C ASP A 18 12.51 -12.61 -4.79
N LEU A 19 12.64 -11.30 -5.02
CA LEU A 19 12.06 -10.32 -4.08
C LEU A 19 10.85 -9.64 -4.74
N ALA A 20 9.89 -10.46 -5.18
CA ALA A 20 8.56 -9.94 -5.48
C ALA A 20 8.01 -9.37 -4.16
N VAL A 21 8.03 -8.04 -4.03
CA VAL A 21 7.38 -7.35 -2.92
C VAL A 21 5.89 -7.60 -3.08
N ASP A 22 5.31 -8.35 -2.14
CA ASP A 22 3.85 -8.47 -2.01
C ASP A 22 3.26 -7.05 -1.96
N GLU A 23 2.52 -6.71 -3.00
CA GLU A 23 2.02 -5.34 -3.19
C GLU A 23 1.01 -4.97 -2.13
N GLN A 24 0.15 -5.93 -1.77
CA GLN A 24 -0.87 -5.72 -0.77
C GLN A 24 -0.22 -5.49 0.60
N LEU A 25 0.69 -6.38 1.01
CA LEU A 25 1.44 -6.20 2.26
C LEU A 25 2.23 -4.89 2.26
N CYS A 26 2.81 -4.50 1.12
CA CYS A 26 3.53 -3.24 1.00
C CYS A 26 2.62 -2.03 1.22
N MET A 27 1.41 -2.02 0.66
CA MET A 27 0.47 -0.93 0.85
C MET A 27 -0.08 -0.90 2.27
N GLU A 28 -0.42 -2.07 2.85
CA GLU A 28 -0.89 -2.19 4.24
C GLU A 28 0.16 -1.64 5.22
N VAL A 29 1.40 -2.13 5.17
CA VAL A 29 2.47 -1.66 6.06
C VAL A 29 2.81 -0.19 5.83
N SER A 30 2.75 0.28 4.59
CA SER A 30 2.99 1.70 4.28
C SER A 30 1.90 2.57 4.88
N LEU A 31 0.63 2.22 4.68
CA LEU A 31 -0.53 2.95 5.21
C LEU A 31 -0.49 2.99 6.74
N ASP A 32 -0.26 1.84 7.39
CA ASP A 32 -0.14 1.76 8.86
C ASP A 32 0.99 2.64 9.40
N THR A 33 2.15 2.63 8.72
CA THR A 33 3.29 3.46 9.14
C THR A 33 2.98 4.96 9.00
N PHE A 34 2.32 5.34 7.91
CA PHE A 34 1.88 6.72 7.70
C PHE A 34 0.81 7.16 8.69
N ALA A 35 -0.10 6.29 9.08
CA ALA A 35 -1.10 6.57 10.11
C ALA A 35 -0.46 6.73 11.50
N GLU A 36 0.53 5.90 11.82
CA GLU A 36 1.20 5.93 13.12
C GLU A 36 2.04 7.19 13.34
N PHE A 37 2.77 7.66 12.31
CA PHE A 37 3.74 8.76 12.45
C PHE A 37 3.38 10.03 11.67
N GLY A 38 2.27 10.01 10.95
CA GLY A 38 1.93 11.04 9.96
C GLY A 38 2.87 11.04 8.76
N PHE A 39 2.57 11.92 7.78
CA PHE A 39 3.42 12.07 6.60
C PHE A 39 4.84 12.46 7.00
N GLU A 40 5.05 13.55 7.73
CA GLU A 40 6.39 14.06 8.06
C GLU A 40 7.21 13.10 8.94
N GLY A 41 6.59 12.43 9.92
CA GLY A 41 7.27 11.48 10.81
C GLY A 41 7.66 10.16 10.16
N THR A 42 7.08 9.83 9.00
CA THR A 42 7.37 8.58 8.28
C THR A 42 8.59 8.71 7.37
N SER A 43 9.37 7.64 7.25
CA SER A 43 10.45 7.54 6.25
C SER A 43 10.33 6.24 5.44
N VAL A 44 10.77 6.26 4.18
CA VAL A 44 10.84 5.04 3.35
C VAL A 44 11.75 3.99 3.99
N ARG A 45 12.74 4.41 4.78
CA ARG A 45 13.61 3.51 5.56
C ARG A 45 12.84 2.77 6.65
N GLU A 46 11.98 3.46 7.38
CA GLU A 46 11.10 2.86 8.39
C GLU A 46 10.21 1.79 7.76
N ILE A 47 9.55 2.12 6.66
CA ILE A 47 8.67 1.20 5.93
C ILE A 47 9.47 -0.01 5.43
N SER A 48 10.65 0.20 4.82
CA SER A 48 11.49 -0.91 4.36
C SER A 48 11.94 -1.83 5.50
N ARG A 49 12.18 -1.28 6.69
CA ARG A 49 12.55 -2.06 7.88
C ARG A 49 11.38 -2.92 8.35
N ARG A 50 10.17 -2.36 8.39
CA ARG A 50 8.94 -3.10 8.76
C ARG A 50 8.61 -4.21 7.77
N LEU A 51 8.85 -3.96 6.48
CA LEU A 51 8.67 -4.96 5.42
C LEU A 51 9.78 -6.01 5.34
N GLY A 52 10.89 -5.85 6.07
CA GLY A 52 12.03 -6.76 5.99
C GLY A 52 12.76 -6.75 4.64
N ILE A 53 12.60 -5.68 3.86
CA ILE A 53 13.20 -5.53 2.52
C ILE A 53 14.24 -4.41 2.48
N SER A 54 15.07 -4.40 1.43
CA SER A 54 16.04 -3.32 1.25
C SER A 54 15.35 -1.98 0.91
N HIS A 55 15.84 -0.89 1.50
CA HIS A 55 15.38 0.47 1.17
C HIS A 55 15.55 0.81 -0.33
N SER A 56 16.56 0.23 -1.00
CA SER A 56 16.74 0.40 -2.45
C SER A 56 15.60 -0.22 -3.25
N LEU A 57 14.99 -1.31 -2.78
CA LEU A 57 13.90 -1.99 -3.46
C LEU A 57 12.62 -1.13 -3.48
N LEU A 58 12.24 -0.54 -2.33
CA LEU A 58 11.10 0.38 -2.28
C LEU A 58 11.32 1.61 -3.15
N ASN A 59 12.50 2.23 -3.11
CA ASN A 59 12.77 3.39 -3.95
C ASN A 59 12.80 3.04 -5.44
N ALA A 60 13.35 1.87 -5.81
CA ALA A 60 13.33 1.42 -7.20
C ALA A 60 11.91 1.17 -7.71
N LYS A 61 11.02 0.65 -6.85
CA LYS A 61 9.64 0.32 -7.23
C LYS A 61 8.70 1.55 -7.21
N TYR A 62 8.80 2.40 -6.19
CA TYR A 62 7.83 3.47 -5.93
C TYR A 62 8.41 4.90 -6.08
N GLY A 63 9.73 5.02 -6.25
CA GLY A 63 10.40 6.29 -6.57
C GLY A 63 10.57 7.25 -5.38
N SER A 64 9.48 7.67 -4.74
CA SER A 64 9.52 8.67 -3.66
C SER A 64 8.57 8.34 -2.51
N LYS A 65 8.82 8.95 -1.34
CA LYS A 65 7.92 8.90 -0.18
C LYS A 65 6.50 9.38 -0.53
N GLN A 66 6.39 10.47 -1.30
CA GLN A 66 5.10 11.04 -1.70
C GLN A 66 4.33 10.10 -2.62
N ALA A 67 5.02 9.46 -3.58
CA ALA A 67 4.40 8.48 -4.47
C ALA A 67 3.96 7.23 -3.71
N LEU A 68 4.79 6.72 -2.79
CA LEU A 68 4.42 5.60 -1.93
C LEU A 68 3.23 5.94 -1.02
N TRP A 69 3.19 7.15 -0.47
CA TRP A 69 2.07 7.64 0.33
C TRP A 69 0.78 7.70 -0.48
N ALA A 70 0.80 8.28 -1.68
CA ALA A 70 -0.38 8.38 -2.53
C ALA A 70 -0.95 6.99 -2.85
N LEU A 71 -0.08 6.04 -3.24
CA LEU A 71 -0.51 4.67 -3.52
C LEU A 71 -1.08 3.94 -2.29
N ALA A 72 -0.45 4.10 -1.13
CA ALA A 72 -0.94 3.49 0.11
C ALA A 72 -2.28 4.10 0.56
N PHE A 73 -2.45 5.41 0.36
CA PHE A 73 -3.70 6.11 0.63
C PHE A 73 -4.81 5.66 -0.31
N ASP A 74 -4.54 5.62 -1.62
CA ASP A 74 -5.49 5.14 -2.63
C ASP A 74 -5.92 3.70 -2.32
N PHE A 75 -4.97 2.83 -1.96
CA PHE A 75 -5.24 1.46 -1.51
C PHE A 75 -6.20 1.41 -0.30
N GLY A 76 -5.97 2.26 0.71
CA GLY A 76 -6.88 2.37 1.86
C GLY A 76 -8.28 2.86 1.45
N MET A 77 -8.35 3.90 0.62
CA MET A 77 -9.60 4.49 0.15
C MET A 77 -10.42 3.51 -0.70
N GLU A 78 -9.79 2.72 -1.56
CA GLU A 78 -10.46 1.67 -2.34
C GLU A 78 -11.10 0.61 -1.43
N ARG A 79 -10.40 0.20 -0.37
CA ARG A 79 -10.92 -0.76 0.61
C ARG A 79 -12.10 -0.19 1.40
N LEU A 80 -12.04 1.08 1.80
CA LEU A 80 -13.15 1.77 2.44
C LEU A 80 -14.36 1.85 1.50
N HIS A 81 -14.14 2.24 0.25
CA HIS A 81 -15.18 2.35 -0.76
C HIS A 81 -15.85 0.99 -1.07
N ALA A 82 -15.06 -0.07 -1.25
CA ALA A 82 -15.57 -1.41 -1.46
C ALA A 82 -16.43 -1.90 -0.28
N ARG A 83 -16.02 -1.57 0.95
CA ARG A 83 -16.79 -1.89 2.16
C ARG A 83 -18.10 -1.12 2.21
N MET A 84 -18.10 0.18 1.91
CA MET A 84 -19.32 1.00 1.83
C MET A 84 -20.29 0.46 0.78
N ALA A 85 -19.80 0.11 -0.41
CA ALA A 85 -20.60 -0.44 -1.50
C ALA A 85 -21.20 -1.83 -1.17
N ALA A 86 -20.53 -2.65 -0.36
CA ALA A 86 -21.07 -3.94 0.06
C ALA A 86 -22.36 -3.81 0.88
N PHE A 87 -22.55 -2.67 1.55
CA PHE A 87 -23.72 -2.38 2.37
C PHE A 87 -24.82 -1.61 1.63
N ASP A 88 -24.64 -1.25 0.35
CA ASP A 88 -25.67 -0.62 -0.50
C ASP A 88 -26.79 -1.61 -0.92
N THR A 89 -26.82 -2.82 -0.36
CA THR A 89 -27.78 -3.88 -0.73
C THR A 89 -29.08 -3.89 0.08
N VAL A 90 -29.44 -2.80 0.79
CA VAL A 90 -30.74 -2.73 1.47
C VAL A 90 -31.41 -1.37 1.26
N GLY A 91 -32.30 -1.32 0.29
CA GLY A 91 -33.24 -0.22 0.09
C GLY A 91 -33.92 -0.33 -1.26
N GLU A 92 -35.00 -1.12 -1.34
CA GLU A 92 -35.91 -1.02 -2.48
C GLU A 92 -36.28 0.45 -2.73
N ALA A 93 -36.31 0.83 -4.01
CA ALA A 93 -36.59 2.18 -4.47
C ALA A 93 -37.91 2.72 -3.87
N GLY A 94 -37.79 3.64 -2.91
CA GLY A 94 -38.94 4.33 -2.33
C GLY A 94 -38.60 5.29 -1.19
N HIS A 95 -38.19 6.51 -1.53
CA HIS A 95 -38.27 7.76 -0.72
C HIS A 95 -37.80 7.81 0.76
N ASP A 96 -37.12 6.80 1.33
CA ASP A 96 -36.59 6.88 2.70
C ASP A 96 -35.15 7.44 2.75
N LEU A 97 -35.01 8.74 2.46
CA LEU A 97 -33.73 9.44 2.57
C LEU A 97 -33.12 9.38 3.99
N PRO A 98 -33.91 9.53 5.08
CA PRO A 98 -33.38 9.33 6.44
C PRO A 98 -32.82 7.92 6.70
N GLY A 99 -33.49 6.88 6.21
CA GLY A 99 -33.00 5.50 6.29
C GLY A 99 -31.70 5.29 5.52
N GLN A 100 -31.62 5.83 4.30
CA GLN A 100 -30.41 5.79 3.48
C GLN A 100 -29.24 6.53 4.13
N LEU A 101 -29.45 7.75 4.64
CA LEU A 101 -28.42 8.50 5.36
C LEU A 101 -27.94 7.77 6.60
N ARG A 102 -28.86 7.15 7.36
CA ARG A 102 -28.50 6.33 8.51
C ARG A 102 -27.65 5.13 8.09
N GLN A 103 -28.04 4.43 7.03
CA GLN A 103 -27.33 3.25 6.56
C GLN A 103 -25.93 3.61 6.06
N VAL A 104 -25.79 4.61 5.20
CA VAL A 104 -24.49 5.10 4.73
C VAL A 104 -23.62 5.57 5.90
N SER A 105 -24.19 6.29 6.87
CA SER A 105 -23.46 6.74 8.06
C SER A 105 -22.97 5.56 8.90
N LEU A 106 -23.79 4.53 9.11
CA LEU A 106 -23.39 3.33 9.84
C LEU A 106 -22.32 2.53 9.09
N ASN A 107 -22.48 2.36 7.78
CA ASN A 107 -21.51 1.66 6.93
C ASN A 107 -20.15 2.36 6.95
N PHE A 108 -20.16 3.69 6.86
CA PHE A 108 -18.97 4.52 6.97
C PHE A 108 -18.34 4.34 8.35
N LEU A 109 -19.09 4.59 9.44
CA LEU A 109 -18.57 4.48 10.82
C LEU A 109 -18.04 3.08 11.15
N LEU A 110 -18.70 2.01 10.71
CA LEU A 110 -18.21 0.65 10.88
C LEU A 110 -16.97 0.39 10.03
N GLY A 111 -16.92 0.92 8.81
CA GLY A 111 -15.74 0.90 7.97
C GLY A 111 -14.52 1.59 8.60
N LEU A 112 -14.75 2.67 9.35
CA LEU A 112 -13.69 3.37 10.10
C LEU A 112 -13.06 2.51 11.18
N VAL A 113 -13.89 1.77 11.93
CA VAL A 113 -13.42 0.94 13.05
C VAL A 113 -12.54 -0.21 12.57
N ASP A 114 -12.84 -0.77 11.40
CA ASP A 114 -12.10 -1.92 10.85
C ASP A 114 -10.82 -1.54 10.12
N SER A 115 -10.62 -0.26 9.80
CA SER A 115 -9.44 0.25 9.10
C SER A 115 -9.00 1.59 9.67
N PRO A 116 -8.52 1.63 10.93
CA PRO A 116 -8.16 2.87 11.61
C PRO A 116 -7.01 3.63 10.91
N ALA A 117 -6.19 2.95 10.11
CA ALA A 117 -5.04 3.55 9.43
C ALA A 117 -5.41 4.52 8.28
N ILE A 118 -6.69 4.65 7.94
CA ILE A 118 -7.15 5.62 6.91
C ILE A 118 -7.27 7.04 7.52
N PHE A 119 -7.16 7.20 8.85
CA PHE A 119 -7.35 8.47 9.57
C PHE A 119 -6.20 8.85 10.49
#